data_AF-A0A961NJU4-F1
#
_entry.id   AF-A0A961NJU4-F1
#
_cell.length_a   1.000
_cell.length_b   1.000
_cell.length_c   1.000
_cell.angle_alpha   90.00
_cell.angle_beta   90.00
_cell.angle_gamma   90.00
#
_symmetry.space_group_name_H-M   'P 1'
#
loop_
_entity.id
_entity.type
_entity.pdbx_description
1 polymer ?
#
loop_
_entity_poly.entity_id
_entity_poly.type
_entity_poly.pdbx_seq_one_letter_code
_entity_poly.pdbx_strand_id
1 'polypeptide(L)'
;MRYICILMSLLLTACTLPGADATEDDLAALLTLFQVQQTANQTTNWVSYAMIIDSSNSGGYTIASAPVTNSARWRRNGDSMEIRYEYAHTNNAGTANGTGYYVYRLPPGYSIDTGKVALNTTPAVAGGSVVGTGQVNASTISDLTVFPFNANGVVMQGSPIAGAASYF
;
A
#
# COMPACT_ATOMS: atom_id res chain seq x y z
N MET A 1 -13.46 -18.83 8.48
CA MET A 1 -13.61 -20.26 8.82
C MET A 1 -14.64 -21.01 7.93
N ARG A 2 -14.92 -20.55 6.70
CA ARG A 2 -15.87 -21.21 5.76
C ARG A 2 -15.19 -22.00 4.62
N TYR A 3 -13.88 -21.83 4.45
CA TYR A 3 -13.13 -22.48 3.36
C TYR A 3 -12.81 -23.96 3.63
N ILE A 4 -12.81 -24.39 4.90
CA ILE A 4 -12.50 -25.78 5.29
C ILE A 4 -13.65 -26.75 4.93
N CYS A 5 -14.90 -26.33 5.05
CA CYS A 5 -16.05 -27.21 4.82
C CYS A 5 -16.30 -27.49 3.32
N ILE A 6 -16.03 -26.54 2.42
CA ILE A 6 -16.24 -26.71 0.98
C ILE A 6 -15.14 -27.59 0.36
N LEU A 7 -13.91 -27.51 0.87
CA LEU A 7 -12.79 -28.30 0.36
C LEU A 7 -12.88 -29.79 0.70
N MET A 8 -13.41 -30.11 1.89
CA MET A 8 -13.57 -31.50 2.33
C MET A 8 -14.60 -32.25 1.46
N SER A 9 -15.61 -31.55 0.93
CA SER A 9 -16.56 -32.11 -0.02
C SER A 9 -15.97 -32.33 -1.42
N LEU A 10 -15.07 -31.46 -1.90
CA LEU A 10 -14.39 -31.64 -3.19
C LEU A 10 -13.38 -32.80 -3.16
N LEU A 11 -12.64 -32.94 -2.06
CA LEU A 11 -11.70 -34.04 -1.84
C LEU A 11 -12.42 -35.39 -1.77
N LEU A 12 -13.61 -35.42 -1.17
CA LEU A 12 -14.46 -36.62 -1.13
C LEU A 12 -15.08 -36.96 -2.51
N THR A 13 -15.29 -35.95 -3.35
CA THR A 13 -15.87 -36.13 -4.69
C THR A 13 -14.84 -36.63 -5.71
N ALA A 14 -13.58 -36.18 -5.63
CA ALA A 14 -12.51 -36.65 -6.52
C ALA A 14 -12.15 -38.13 -6.28
N CYS A 15 -12.29 -38.63 -5.05
CA CYS A 15 -12.06 -40.02 -4.67
C CYS A 15 -13.20 -40.98 -5.09
N THR A 16 -14.37 -40.45 -5.49
CA THR A 16 -15.56 -41.27 -5.81
C THR A 16 -15.88 -41.37 -7.30
N LEU A 17 -15.05 -40.78 -8.17
CA LEU A 17 -15.20 -40.94 -9.62
C LEU A 17 -14.74 -42.35 -10.04
N PRO A 18 -15.61 -43.17 -10.65
CA PRO A 18 -15.24 -44.51 -11.10
C PRO A 18 -14.12 -44.44 -12.15
N GLY A 19 -12.95 -45.02 -11.84
CA GLY A 19 -11.80 -45.11 -12.75
C GLY A 19 -10.77 -43.99 -12.64
N ALA A 20 -10.86 -43.12 -11.63
CA ALA A 20 -9.81 -42.15 -11.30
C ALA A 20 -8.99 -42.67 -10.11
N ASP A 21 -7.88 -43.34 -10.42
CA ASP A 21 -6.91 -43.77 -9.41
C ASP A 21 -6.09 -42.54 -9.00
N ALA A 22 -6.61 -41.70 -8.10
CA ALA A 22 -5.83 -40.59 -7.56
C ALA A 22 -4.62 -41.17 -6.83
N THR A 23 -3.43 -40.97 -7.41
CA THR A 23 -2.19 -41.48 -6.81
C THR A 23 -1.87 -40.66 -5.55
N GLU A 24 -1.06 -41.23 -4.65
CA GLU A 24 -0.56 -40.49 -3.49
C GLU A 24 0.19 -39.22 -3.90
N ASP A 25 0.84 -39.24 -5.07
CA ASP A 25 1.49 -38.07 -5.68
C ASP A 25 0.49 -36.99 -6.10
N ASP A 26 -0.68 -37.37 -6.65
CA ASP A 26 -1.74 -36.41 -7.01
C ASP A 26 -2.34 -35.73 -5.78
N LEU A 27 -2.53 -36.49 -4.69
CA LEU A 27 -2.98 -35.97 -3.41
C LEU A 27 -1.95 -35.02 -2.80
N ALA A 28 -0.65 -35.33 -2.89
CA ALA A 28 0.43 -34.48 -2.42
C ALA A 28 0.51 -33.17 -3.24
N ALA A 29 0.35 -33.23 -4.56
CA ALA A 29 0.34 -32.06 -5.43
C ALA A 29 -0.85 -31.13 -5.11
N LEU A 30 -2.04 -31.71 -4.91
CA LEU A 30 -3.24 -30.97 -4.54
C LEU A 30 -3.09 -30.27 -3.18
N LEU A 31 -2.56 -30.98 -2.18
CA LEU A 31 -2.28 -30.43 -0.85
C LEU A 31 -1.26 -29.29 -0.91
N THR A 32 -0.20 -29.46 -1.70
CA THR A 32 0.85 -28.45 -1.88
C THR A 32 0.28 -27.18 -2.52
N LEU A 33 -0.50 -27.31 -3.60
CA LEU A 33 -1.16 -26.17 -4.26
C LEU A 33 -2.11 -25.44 -3.33
N PHE A 34 -2.86 -26.17 -2.51
CA PHE A 34 -3.76 -25.58 -1.52
C PHE A 34 -3.01 -24.79 -0.45
N GLN A 35 -1.91 -25.32 0.09
CA GLN A 35 -1.08 -24.62 1.06
C GLN A 35 -0.47 -23.34 0.48
N VAL A 36 -0.09 -23.37 -0.81
CA VAL A 36 0.38 -22.19 -1.54
C VAL A 36 -0.74 -21.14 -1.66
N GLN A 37 -1.96 -21.54 -2.04
CA GLN A 37 -3.08 -20.60 -2.15
C GLN A 37 -3.54 -20.02 -0.81
N GLN A 38 -3.53 -20.81 0.25
CA GLN A 38 -3.93 -20.35 1.58
C GLN A 38 -2.94 -19.34 2.15
N THR A 39 -1.64 -19.56 1.90
CA THR A 39 -0.57 -18.61 2.27
C THR A 39 -0.67 -17.30 1.47
N ALA A 40 -1.02 -17.39 0.19
CA ALA A 40 -1.16 -16.22 -0.69
C ALA A 40 -2.31 -15.28 -0.31
N ASN A 41 -3.25 -15.71 0.54
CA ASN A 41 -4.43 -14.93 0.94
C ASN A 41 -4.48 -14.57 2.43
N GLN A 42 -3.35 -14.73 3.15
CA GLN A 42 -3.29 -14.30 4.55
C GLN A 42 -3.08 -12.78 4.67
N THR A 43 -3.86 -12.17 5.57
CA THR A 43 -3.58 -10.83 6.08
C THR A 43 -2.59 -10.95 7.23
N THR A 44 -1.44 -10.30 7.14
CA THR A 44 -0.45 -10.31 8.23
C THR A 44 -0.73 -9.23 9.27
N ASN A 45 -0.07 -9.34 10.42
CA ASN A 45 -0.01 -8.25 11.39
C ASN A 45 0.69 -7.02 10.79
N TRP A 46 0.37 -5.84 11.34
CA TRP A 46 1.04 -4.60 10.99
C TRP A 46 2.48 -4.61 11.50
N VAL A 47 3.41 -4.23 10.63
CA VAL A 47 4.84 -4.12 10.93
C VAL A 47 5.27 -2.67 10.70
N SER A 48 5.88 -2.07 11.73
CA SER A 48 6.41 -0.71 11.64
C SER A 48 7.69 -0.66 10.82
N TYR A 49 7.92 0.44 10.12
CA TYR A 49 9.17 0.72 9.43
C TYR A 49 9.50 2.20 9.44
N ALA A 50 10.76 2.53 9.13
CA ALA A 50 11.20 3.92 9.04
C ALA A 50 10.50 4.62 7.87
N MET A 51 9.69 5.63 8.17
CA MET A 51 9.07 6.46 7.15
C MET A 51 10.12 7.37 6.53
N ILE A 52 10.28 7.27 5.21
CA ILE A 52 11.16 8.14 4.43
C ILE A 52 10.28 8.91 3.45
N ILE A 53 10.25 10.22 3.62
CA ILE A 53 9.68 11.15 2.66
C ILE A 53 10.83 11.68 1.82
N ASP A 54 10.79 11.42 0.52
CA ASP A 54 11.88 11.79 -0.38
C ASP A 54 11.79 13.25 -0.79
N SER A 55 12.81 14.03 -0.42
CA SER A 55 13.00 15.43 -0.84
C SER A 55 13.99 15.59 -2.00
N SER A 56 14.57 14.50 -2.50
CA SER A 56 15.70 14.53 -3.45
C SER A 56 15.30 14.79 -4.91
N ASN A 57 14.03 14.65 -5.26
CA ASN A 57 13.55 15.16 -6.55
C ASN A 57 13.40 16.68 -6.46
N SER A 58 13.96 17.37 -7.44
CA SER A 58 14.21 18.82 -7.57
C SER A 58 12.99 19.77 -7.50
N GLY A 59 11.86 19.33 -6.95
CA GLY A 59 10.60 20.08 -6.84
C GLY A 59 10.26 20.65 -5.44
N GLY A 60 11.23 20.71 -4.51
CA GLY A 60 11.11 21.59 -3.33
C GLY A 60 10.23 21.08 -2.18
N TYR A 61 10.15 19.76 -1.92
CA TYR A 61 9.43 19.25 -0.75
C TYR A 61 10.28 19.45 0.50
N THR A 62 9.82 20.33 1.40
CA THR A 62 10.46 20.51 2.70
C THR A 62 9.61 19.79 3.74
N ILE A 63 10.18 18.77 4.38
CA ILE A 63 9.60 18.20 5.59
C ILE A 63 10.04 19.05 6.78
N ALA A 64 9.18 19.16 7.80
CA ALA A 64 9.60 19.74 9.07
C ALA A 64 10.79 18.95 9.65
N SER A 65 11.82 19.66 10.12
CA SER A 65 13.02 19.05 10.72
C SER A 65 12.73 18.29 12.01
N ALA A 66 11.67 18.66 12.72
CA ALA A 66 11.19 18.01 13.94
C ALA A 66 9.68 17.74 13.83
N PRO A 67 9.27 16.64 13.17
CA PRO A 67 7.86 16.26 13.13
C PRO A 67 7.38 15.78 14.50
N VAL A 68 6.14 16.10 14.86
CA VAL A 68 5.44 15.57 16.04
C VAL A 68 5.13 14.08 15.86
N THR A 69 4.80 13.68 14.64
CA THR A 69 4.55 12.28 14.30
C THR A 69 5.21 11.98 12.96
N ASN A 70 5.95 10.87 12.92
CA ASN A 70 6.61 10.38 11.73
C ASN A 70 6.64 8.85 11.80
N SER A 71 5.53 8.21 11.45
CA SER A 71 5.40 6.76 11.56
C SER A 71 4.84 6.15 10.28
N ALA A 72 5.35 4.96 9.94
CA ALA A 72 4.80 4.17 8.87
C ALA A 72 4.72 2.71 9.29
N ARG A 73 3.66 2.04 8.82
CA ARG A 73 3.43 0.63 9.04
C ARG A 73 2.85 -0.01 7.80
N TRP A 74 3.17 -1.28 7.60
CA TRP A 74 2.70 -2.05 6.46
C TRP A 74 2.20 -3.42 6.90
N ARG A 75 1.38 -4.05 6.07
CA ARG A 75 1.03 -5.47 6.17
C ARG A 75 0.78 -6.05 4.79
N ARG A 76 0.89 -7.37 4.67
CA ARG A 76 0.34 -8.10 3.53
C ARG A 76 -1.16 -8.26 3.73
N ASN A 77 -1.92 -8.07 2.66
CA ASN A 77 -3.33 -8.45 2.60
C ASN A 77 -3.54 -9.25 1.32
N GLY A 78 -3.26 -10.55 1.42
CA GLY A 78 -3.21 -11.44 0.27
C GLY A 78 -2.12 -11.05 -0.74
N ASP A 79 -2.54 -10.83 -2.00
CA ASP A 79 -1.64 -10.48 -3.10
C ASP A 79 -1.13 -9.02 -3.02
N SER A 80 -1.78 -8.20 -2.21
CA SER A 80 -1.55 -6.75 -2.11
C SER A 80 -0.83 -6.37 -0.81
N MET A 81 -0.22 -5.18 -0.82
CA MET A 81 0.38 -4.56 0.36
C MET A 81 -0.47 -3.37 0.79
N GLU A 82 -0.80 -3.31 2.07
CA GLU A 82 -1.39 -2.12 2.67
C GLU A 82 -0.32 -1.35 3.43
N ILE A 83 -0.28 -0.04 3.25
CA ILE A 83 0.65 0.85 3.92
C ILE A 83 -0.14 1.99 4.56
N ARG A 84 0.25 2.36 5.78
CA ARG A 84 -0.28 3.53 6.48
C ARG A 84 0.88 4.44 6.84
N TYR A 85 0.74 5.70 6.47
CA TYR A 85 1.65 6.79 6.81
C TYR A 85 0.94 7.72 7.77
N GLU A 86 1.64 8.15 8.82
CA GLU A 86 1.14 9.13 9.76
C GLU A 86 2.22 10.19 9.98
N TYR A 87 1.87 11.42 9.61
CA TYR A 87 2.76 12.56 9.64
C TYR A 87 2.06 13.75 10.30
N ALA A 88 2.71 14.35 11.29
CA ALA A 88 2.26 15.56 11.95
C ALA A 88 3.46 16.45 12.30
N HIS A 89 3.29 17.76 12.25
CA HIS A 89 4.30 18.75 12.61
C HIS A 89 3.65 20.05 13.07
N THR A 90 4.37 20.87 13.85
CA THR A 90 3.86 22.11 14.48
C THR A 90 4.42 23.40 13.90
N ASN A 91 5.41 23.33 13.00
CA ASN A 91 6.11 24.52 12.49
C ASN A 91 5.73 24.82 11.02
N ASN A 92 5.64 26.10 10.64
CA ASN A 92 5.52 26.59 9.25
C ASN A 92 6.69 26.21 8.31
N ALA A 93 7.63 25.37 8.75
CA ALA A 93 8.75 24.89 7.95
C ALA A 93 8.32 24.05 6.73
N GLY A 94 7.12 23.45 6.74
CA GLY A 94 6.56 22.74 5.59
C GLY A 94 5.91 23.64 4.53
N THR A 95 5.68 24.91 4.84
CA THR A 95 4.81 25.82 4.07
C THR A 95 5.57 26.75 3.12
N ALA A 96 6.86 27.00 3.36
CA ALA A 96 7.60 28.03 2.64
C ALA A 96 7.74 27.79 1.13
N ASN A 97 7.73 26.52 0.67
CA ASN A 97 7.87 26.14 -0.75
C ASN A 97 6.97 24.95 -1.15
N GLY A 98 5.96 24.61 -0.33
CA GLY A 98 5.21 23.36 -0.47
C GLY A 98 4.37 23.31 -1.74
N THR A 99 4.77 22.47 -2.69
CA THR A 99 4.09 22.23 -3.97
C THR A 99 2.85 21.32 -3.86
N GLY A 100 2.44 20.97 -2.63
CA GLY A 100 1.18 20.26 -2.33
C GLY A 100 1.25 18.73 -2.43
N TYR A 101 2.44 18.14 -2.54
CA TYR A 101 2.60 16.69 -2.62
C TYR A 101 3.84 16.16 -1.87
N TYR A 102 3.75 14.90 -1.42
CA TYR A 102 4.77 14.18 -0.66
C TYR A 102 5.08 12.83 -1.31
N VAL A 103 6.35 12.53 -1.54
CA VAL A 103 6.78 11.22 -2.06
C VAL A 103 7.17 10.31 -0.91
N TYR A 104 6.39 9.27 -0.67
CA TYR A 104 6.64 8.27 0.37
C TYR A 104 7.34 7.04 -0.21
N ARG A 105 8.39 6.58 0.47
CA ARG A 105 9.07 5.33 0.11
C ARG A 105 8.32 4.10 0.64
N LEU A 106 8.40 3.03 -0.13
CA LEU A 106 7.92 1.70 0.27
C LEU A 106 8.84 1.10 1.35
N PRO A 107 8.38 0.11 2.12
CA PRO A 107 9.24 -0.65 3.01
C PRO A 107 10.42 -1.28 2.23
N PRO A 108 11.64 -1.34 2.81
CA PRO A 108 12.79 -1.90 2.12
C PRO A 108 12.56 -3.34 1.62
N GLY A 109 13.05 -3.62 0.40
CA GLY A 109 12.91 -4.94 -0.23
C GLY A 109 11.61 -5.15 -1.01
N TYR A 110 10.73 -4.14 -1.07
CA TYR A 110 9.50 -4.20 -1.84
C TYR A 110 9.50 -3.21 -3.00
N SER A 111 8.78 -3.58 -4.06
CA SER A 111 8.53 -2.72 -5.22
C SER A 111 7.08 -2.81 -5.66
N ILE A 112 6.59 -1.75 -6.33
CA ILE A 112 5.28 -1.74 -6.98
C ILE A 112 5.31 -2.71 -8.16
N ASP A 113 4.29 -3.58 -8.22
CA ASP A 113 4.06 -4.46 -9.36
C ASP A 113 3.56 -3.64 -10.56
N THR A 114 4.49 -3.26 -11.43
CA THR A 114 4.22 -2.48 -12.64
C THR A 114 3.41 -3.24 -13.70
N GLY A 115 3.25 -4.56 -13.56
CA GLY A 115 2.34 -5.34 -14.39
C GLY A 115 0.87 -5.15 -14.02
N LYS A 116 0.60 -4.70 -12.80
CA LYS A 116 -0.77 -4.43 -12.29
C LYS A 116 -1.12 -2.95 -12.26
N VAL A 117 -0.14 -2.06 -12.07
CA VAL A 117 -0.38 -0.61 -11.96
C VAL A 117 0.65 0.17 -12.77
N ALA A 118 0.18 1.14 -13.57
CA ALA A 118 1.06 2.07 -14.28
C ALA A 118 1.73 3.06 -13.30
N LEU A 119 3.01 3.35 -13.50
CA LEU A 119 3.76 4.32 -12.72
C LEU A 119 3.62 5.73 -13.29
N ASN A 120 3.52 6.75 -12.44
CA ASN A 120 3.57 8.14 -12.86
C ASN A 120 4.99 8.68 -12.74
N THR A 121 5.65 8.98 -13.85
CA THR A 121 7.03 9.49 -13.82
C THR A 121 7.14 10.96 -13.41
N THR A 122 6.00 11.66 -13.28
CA THR A 122 5.90 13.05 -12.81
C THR A 122 5.16 13.12 -11.48
N PRO A 123 5.61 13.93 -10.50
CA PRO A 123 4.99 13.95 -9.17
C PRO A 123 3.61 14.62 -9.11
N ALA A 124 3.32 15.54 -10.04
CA ALA A 124 2.03 16.20 -10.17
C ALA A 124 1.22 15.44 -11.22
N VAL A 125 0.13 14.77 -10.82
CA VAL A 125 -0.57 13.86 -11.72
C VAL A 125 -2.07 14.14 -11.74
N ALA A 126 -2.51 14.84 -12.78
CA ALA A 126 -3.89 14.70 -13.22
C ALA A 126 -4.01 13.38 -14.00
N GLY A 127 -4.77 12.41 -13.48
CA GLY A 127 -5.18 11.21 -14.24
C GLY A 127 -4.40 9.91 -14.01
N GLY A 128 -3.56 9.81 -12.97
CA GLY A 128 -2.90 8.55 -12.61
C GLY A 128 -3.82 7.54 -11.94
N SER A 129 -3.43 6.26 -11.89
CA SER A 129 -4.13 5.24 -11.12
C SER A 129 -4.08 5.56 -9.63
N VAL A 130 -5.24 5.77 -9.01
CA VAL A 130 -5.36 5.99 -7.57
C VAL A 130 -5.13 4.65 -6.84
N VAL A 131 -4.12 4.60 -5.97
CA VAL A 131 -3.75 3.41 -5.17
C VAL A 131 -3.99 3.60 -3.68
N GLY A 132 -4.50 4.75 -3.28
CA GLY A 132 -4.84 5.04 -1.90
C GLY A 132 -5.42 6.43 -1.72
N THR A 133 -5.88 6.68 -0.51
CA THR A 133 -6.42 7.97 -0.08
C THR A 133 -5.78 8.36 1.25
N GLY A 134 -5.79 9.65 1.54
CA GLY A 134 -5.34 10.21 2.81
C GLY A 134 -6.18 11.41 3.18
N GLN A 135 -5.93 11.92 4.39
CA GLN A 135 -6.62 13.10 4.90
C GLN A 135 -5.60 13.95 5.63
N VAL A 136 -5.66 15.26 5.43
CA VAL A 136 -5.06 16.23 6.34
C VAL A 136 -6.11 16.73 7.31
N ASN A 137 -5.79 16.76 8.60
CA ASN A 137 -6.63 17.40 9.61
C ASN A 137 -6.30 18.90 9.66
N ALA A 138 -6.80 19.65 8.68
CA ALA A 138 -6.93 21.09 8.76
C ALA A 138 -8.37 21.43 9.16
N SER A 139 -8.65 22.68 9.55
CA SER A 139 -10.02 23.16 9.83
C SER A 139 -11.04 22.89 8.70
N THR A 140 -10.55 22.51 7.52
CA THR A 140 -11.31 21.90 6.42
C THR A 140 -10.67 20.56 6.05
N ILE A 141 -11.44 19.47 6.04
CA ILE A 141 -11.01 18.16 5.53
C ILE A 141 -10.62 18.33 4.07
N SER A 142 -9.34 18.13 3.73
CA SER A 142 -8.91 18.03 2.33
C SER A 142 -8.56 16.58 2.03
N ASP A 143 -9.21 16.04 0.99
CA ASP A 143 -8.96 14.68 0.51
C ASP A 143 -7.61 14.64 -0.21
N LEU A 144 -6.77 13.70 0.21
CA LEU A 144 -5.50 13.40 -0.44
C LEU A 144 -5.68 12.14 -1.27
N THR A 145 -5.14 12.15 -2.48
CA THR A 145 -5.07 10.99 -3.36
C THR A 145 -3.64 10.50 -3.45
N VAL A 146 -3.46 9.18 -3.41
CA VAL A 146 -2.15 8.53 -3.51
C VAL A 146 -2.03 7.87 -4.87
N PHE A 147 -0.92 8.16 -5.55
CA PHE A 147 -0.59 7.64 -6.86
C PHE A 147 0.76 6.91 -6.82
N PRO A 148 0.95 5.85 -7.63
CA PRO A 148 2.27 5.25 -7.82
C PRO A 148 3.17 6.21 -8.58
N PHE A 149 4.41 6.42 -8.13
CA PHE A 149 5.34 7.38 -8.74
C PHE A 149 6.52 6.67 -9.41
N ASN A 150 7.18 5.78 -8.67
CA ASN A 150 8.21 4.90 -9.24
C ASN A 150 8.11 3.50 -8.63
N ALA A 151 8.98 2.58 -9.03
CA ALA A 151 8.96 1.22 -8.51
C ALA A 151 9.09 1.16 -6.97
N ASN A 152 9.63 2.19 -6.33
CA ASN A 152 10.00 2.20 -4.91
C ASN A 152 9.24 3.26 -4.09
N GLY A 153 8.21 3.90 -4.66
CA GLY A 153 7.55 5.00 -3.98
C GLY A 153 6.22 5.43 -4.58
N VAL A 154 5.40 6.00 -3.71
CA VAL A 154 4.10 6.58 -4.02
C VAL A 154 4.14 8.08 -3.76
N VAL A 155 3.38 8.84 -4.53
CA VAL A 155 3.17 10.27 -4.29
C VAL A 155 1.78 10.49 -3.74
N MET A 156 1.67 11.26 -2.68
CA MET A 156 0.41 11.75 -2.14
C MET A 156 0.24 13.19 -2.56
N GLN A 157 -0.90 13.51 -3.17
CA GLN A 157 -1.23 14.85 -3.65
C GLN A 157 -2.60 15.26 -3.12
N GLY A 158 -2.73 16.52 -2.70
CA GLY A 158 -4.02 17.15 -2.44
C GLY A 158 -4.45 18.06 -3.60
N SER A 159 -5.77 18.18 -3.81
CA SER A 159 -6.35 19.32 -4.54
C SER A 159 -5.91 20.61 -3.82
N PRO A 160 -5.59 21.72 -4.53
CA PRO A 160 -4.92 22.86 -3.90
C PRO A 160 -5.61 23.28 -2.60
N ILE A 161 -4.83 23.33 -1.52
CA ILE A 161 -5.18 24.14 -0.34
C ILE A 161 -5.07 25.60 -0.81
N ALA A 162 -6.09 26.04 -1.55
CA ALA A 162 -6.26 27.43 -1.93
C ALA A 162 -6.69 28.18 -0.67
N GLY A 163 -5.71 28.62 0.12
CA GLY A 163 -5.97 29.36 1.34
C GLY A 163 -4.77 29.34 2.25
N ALA A 164 -4.17 30.52 2.41
CA ALA A 164 -3.19 30.90 3.41
C ALA A 164 -3.02 29.96 4.61
N ALA A 165 -1.74 29.66 4.88
CA ALA A 165 -1.28 29.26 6.19
C ALA A 165 -1.90 30.13 7.29
N SER A 166 -2.56 29.51 8.26
CA SER A 166 -2.82 30.02 9.60
C SER A 166 -3.11 28.82 10.49
N TYR A 167 -2.09 28.31 11.18
CA TYR A 167 -2.25 27.32 12.25
C TYR A 167 -2.06 28.07 13.58
N PHE A 168 -3.05 28.00 14.47
CA PHE A 168 -2.92 28.39 15.88
C PHE A 168 -2.40 27.20 16.68
#